data_AF-A0A2L0BQZ4-F1
#
_entry.id   AF-A0A2L0BQZ4-F1
#
_cell.length_a   1.000
_cell.length_b   1.000
_cell.length_c   1.000
_cell.angle_alpha   90.00
_cell.angle_beta   90.00
_cell.angle_gamma   90.00
#
_symmetry.space_group_name_H-M   'P 1'
#
loop_
_entity.id
_entity.type
_entity.pdbx_description
1 polymer ?
#
loop_
_entity_poly.entity_id
_entity_poly.type
_entity_poly.pdbx_seq_one_letter_code
_entity_poly.pdbx_strand_id
1 'polypeptide(L)'
;CMKEDDICELLKFDRKQLRARIATLKSDKYIQVRLRMETGQDGKAQKVNYYFINYKSFVNVIKYKLDLMRKRMETEERDATSRASFKCPGCFKTFTDLEADQLFDYASGEFRCTYCGECVEEDQSALPKKDSRLLLAKFNEQLEPLFILLREV
;
A
#
# COMPACT_ATOMS: atom_id res chain seq x y z
N CYS A 1 -24.09 -5.78 18.44
CA CYS A 1 -23.58 -4.45 18.84
C CYS A 1 -23.16 -4.54 20.31
N MET A 2 -22.01 -4.00 20.70
CA MET A 2 -21.52 -4.06 22.09
C MET A 2 -21.17 -2.68 22.63
N LYS A 3 -21.32 -2.47 23.95
CA LYS A 3 -20.89 -1.24 24.62
C LYS A 3 -19.38 -1.25 24.85
N GLU A 4 -18.81 -0.07 25.08
CA GLU A 4 -17.39 0.07 25.41
C GLU A 4 -17.02 -0.66 26.71
N ASP A 5 -17.85 -0.56 27.73
CA ASP A 5 -17.61 -1.17 29.04
C ASP A 5 -17.60 -2.70 28.95
N ASP A 6 -18.57 -3.31 28.25
CA ASP A 6 -18.63 -4.75 28.04
C ASP A 6 -17.36 -5.29 27.34
N ILE A 7 -16.86 -4.56 26.33
CA ILE A 7 -15.62 -4.93 25.62
C ILE A 7 -14.42 -4.84 26.57
N CYS A 8 -14.39 -3.81 27.41
CA CYS A 8 -13.32 -3.58 28.39
C CYS A 8 -13.26 -4.71 29.42
N GLU A 9 -14.42 -5.13 29.94
CA GLU A 9 -14.54 -6.21 30.92
C GLU A 9 -14.18 -7.58 30.33
N LEU A 10 -14.70 -7.88 29.13
CA LEU A 10 -14.44 -9.16 28.45
C LEU A 10 -12.95 -9.33 28.09
N LEU A 11 -12.32 -8.29 27.56
CA LEU A 11 -10.92 -8.34 27.13
C LEU A 11 -9.93 -8.05 28.25
N LYS A 12 -10.41 -7.56 29.41
CA LYS A 12 -9.59 -7.12 30.54
C LYS A 12 -8.51 -6.11 30.14
N PHE A 13 -8.79 -5.28 29.15
CA PHE A 13 -7.88 -4.23 28.69
C PHE A 13 -8.00 -2.99 29.56
N ASP A 14 -6.90 -2.24 29.65
CA ASP A 14 -6.99 -0.86 30.13
C ASP A 14 -7.83 -0.01 29.16
N ARG A 15 -8.65 0.90 29.70
CA ARG A 15 -9.56 1.73 28.90
C ARG A 15 -8.82 2.58 27.87
N LYS A 16 -7.63 3.10 28.19
CA LYS A 16 -6.82 3.90 27.27
C LYS A 16 -6.29 3.02 26.13
N GLN A 17 -5.83 1.82 26.45
CA GLN A 17 -5.38 0.85 25.45
C GLN A 17 -6.53 0.40 24.53
N LEU A 18 -7.70 0.10 25.09
CA LEU A 18 -8.88 -0.28 24.32
C LEU A 18 -9.29 0.83 23.35
N ARG A 19 -9.36 2.08 23.82
CA ARG A 19 -9.70 3.23 22.98
C ARG A 19 -8.72 3.43 21.83
N ALA A 20 -7.43 3.21 22.05
CA ALA A 20 -6.44 3.28 20.97
C ALA A 20 -6.70 2.22 19.90
N ARG A 21 -7.02 0.97 20.28
CA ARG A 21 -7.36 -0.10 19.32
C ARG A 21 -8.67 0.17 18.58
N ILE A 22 -9.70 0.64 19.29
CA ILE A 22 -10.98 1.04 18.69
C ILE A 22 -10.78 2.19 17.68
N ALA A 23 -9.94 3.17 18.01
CA ALA A 23 -9.64 4.27 17.10
C ALA A 23 -9.02 3.78 15.78
N THR A 24 -8.07 2.83 15.84
CA THR A 24 -7.49 2.19 14.65
C THR A 24 -8.54 1.45 13.83
N LEU A 25 -9.37 0.62 14.47
CA LEU A 25 -10.44 -0.12 13.78
C LEU A 25 -11.48 0.80 13.13
N LYS A 26 -11.74 1.96 13.76
CA LYS A 26 -12.64 2.98 13.24
C LYS A 26 -12.02 3.74 12.07
N SER A 27 -10.74 4.13 12.14
CA SER A 27 -10.04 4.79 11.04
C SER A 27 -9.93 3.88 9.81
N ASP A 28 -9.72 2.58 10.04
CA ASP A 28 -9.73 1.56 9.00
C ASP A 28 -11.12 1.20 8.48
N LYS A 29 -12.20 1.81 9.02
CA LYS A 29 -13.60 1.56 8.64
C LYS A 29 -14.06 0.10 8.82
N TYR A 30 -13.42 -0.65 9.72
CA TYR A 30 -13.84 -2.02 10.05
C TYR A 30 -15.02 -2.05 11.02
N ILE A 31 -15.11 -1.07 11.91
CA ILE A 31 -16.20 -0.92 12.86
C ILE A 31 -16.89 0.44 12.70
N GLN A 32 -18.19 0.46 12.98
CA GLN A 32 -18.99 1.67 13.06
C GLN A 32 -19.46 1.90 14.49
N VAL A 33 -19.69 3.18 14.80
CA VAL A 33 -20.16 3.62 16.12
C VAL A 33 -21.56 4.16 15.98
N ARG A 34 -22.46 3.69 16.85
CA ARG A 34 -23.80 4.25 17.01
C ARG A 34 -23.92 4.82 18.41
N LEU A 35 -24.22 6.11 18.50
CA LEU A 35 -24.56 6.75 19.77
C LEU A 35 -26.00 6.37 20.15
N ARG A 36 -26.20 5.95 21.38
CA ARG A 36 -27.51 5.76 21.99
C ARG A 36 -27.59 6.53 23.29
N MET A 37 -28.75 7.12 23.56
CA MET A 37 -29.06 7.70 24.85
C MET A 37 -29.55 6.59 25.76
N GLU A 38 -28.92 6.43 26.91
CA GLU A 38 -29.35 5.49 27.95
C GLU A 38 -29.53 6.26 29.25
N THR A 39 -30.54 5.91 30.02
CA THR A 39 -30.70 6.43 31.38
C THR A 39 -29.78 5.64 32.29
N GLY A 40 -28.74 6.30 32.81
CA GLY A 40 -27.82 5.69 33.77
C GLY A 40 -28.52 5.38 35.09
N GLN A 41 -27.82 4.64 35.97
CA GLN A 41 -28.36 4.27 37.30
C GLN A 41 -28.73 5.49 38.16
N ASP A 42 -28.09 6.64 37.90
CA ASP A 42 -28.37 7.92 38.57
C ASP A 42 -29.60 8.66 38.01
N GLY A 43 -30.38 8.04 37.11
CA GLY A 43 -31.54 8.67 36.45
C GLY A 43 -31.19 9.72 35.40
N LYS A 44 -29.90 9.97 35.15
CA LYS A 44 -29.42 10.93 34.15
C LYS A 44 -29.27 10.27 32.79
N ALA A 45 -29.65 10.98 31.73
CA ALA A 45 -29.42 10.54 30.36
C ALA A 45 -27.93 10.64 30.00
N GLN A 46 -27.32 9.52 29.61
CA GLN A 46 -25.94 9.39 29.19
C GLN A 46 -25.86 8.94 27.73
N LYS A 47 -24.96 9.56 26.97
CA LYS A 47 -24.62 9.10 25.61
C LYS A 47 -23.65 7.92 25.71
N VAL A 48 -24.05 6.76 25.20
CA VAL A 48 -23.25 5.54 25.18
C VAL A 48 -22.89 5.18 23.73
N ASN A 49 -21.61 4.83 23.52
CA ASN A 49 -21.10 4.37 22.23
C ASN A 49 -21.33 2.87 22.09
N TYR A 50 -22.04 2.48 21.03
CA TYR A 50 -22.18 1.09 20.62
C TYR A 50 -21.35 0.80 19.37
N TYR A 51 -20.49 -0.21 19.47
CA TYR A 51 -19.64 -0.67 18.38
C TYR A 51 -20.30 -1.85 17.67
N PHE A 52 -20.23 -1.85 16.35
CA PHE A 52 -20.71 -2.96 15.51
C PHE A 52 -19.92 -3.04 14.20
N ILE A 53 -19.86 -4.24 13.63
CA ILE A 53 -19.26 -4.48 12.32
C ILE A 53 -20.36 -4.32 11.27
N ASN A 54 -20.13 -3.41 10.32
CA ASN A 54 -20.97 -3.31 9.13
C ASN A 54 -20.35 -4.17 8.03
N TYR A 55 -20.86 -5.38 7.83
CA TYR A 55 -20.28 -6.35 6.90
C TYR A 55 -20.20 -5.83 5.46
N LYS A 56 -21.19 -5.05 5.00
CA LYS A 56 -21.15 -4.44 3.67
C LYS A 56 -19.99 -3.45 3.53
N SER A 57 -19.83 -2.57 4.51
CA SER A 57 -18.69 -1.62 4.53
C SER A 57 -17.37 -2.35 4.68
N PHE A 58 -17.31 -3.38 5.53
CA PHE A 58 -16.11 -4.17 5.78
C PHE A 58 -15.61 -4.85 4.51
N VAL A 59 -16.48 -5.58 3.79
CA VAL A 59 -16.13 -6.24 2.53
C VAL A 59 -15.62 -5.23 1.50
N ASN A 60 -16.25 -4.07 1.38
CA ASN A 60 -15.81 -3.01 0.46
C ASN A 60 -14.42 -2.47 0.82
N VAL A 61 -14.13 -2.28 2.11
CA VAL A 61 -12.81 -1.83 2.57
C VAL A 61 -11.74 -2.87 2.25
N ILE A 62 -12.03 -4.16 2.47
CA ILE A 62 -11.09 -5.25 2.14
C ILE A 62 -10.85 -5.30 0.62
N LYS A 63 -11.91 -5.28 -0.19
CA LYS A 63 -11.81 -5.23 -1.67
C LYS A 63 -10.94 -4.05 -2.12
N TYR A 64 -11.16 -2.86 -1.54
CA TYR A 64 -10.37 -1.66 -1.85
C TYR A 64 -8.89 -1.80 -1.46
N LYS A 65 -8.58 -2.29 -0.25
CA LYS A 65 -7.18 -2.45 0.19
C LYS A 65 -6.44 -3.49 -0.68
N LEU A 66 -7.10 -4.59 -1.05
CA LEU A 66 -6.52 -5.61 -1.95
C LEU A 66 -6.25 -5.05 -3.35
N ASP A 67 -7.18 -4.27 -3.91
CA ASP A 67 -6.97 -3.57 -5.19
C ASP A 67 -5.78 -2.60 -5.12
N LEU A 68 -5.68 -1.84 -4.03
CA LEU A 68 -4.57 -0.89 -3.83
C LEU A 68 -3.22 -1.62 -3.71
N MET A 69 -3.16 -2.75 -3.00
CA MET A 69 -1.95 -3.57 -2.90
C MET A 69 -1.53 -4.11 -4.26
N ARG A 70 -2.48 -4.64 -5.05
CA ARG A 70 -2.23 -5.13 -6.41
C ARG A 70 -1.66 -4.01 -7.30
N LYS A 71 -2.36 -2.87 -7.38
CA LYS A 71 -1.93 -1.73 -8.20
C LYS A 71 -0.55 -1.22 -7.83
N ARG A 72 -0.25 -1.20 -6.53
CA ARG A 72 1.07 -0.80 -6.05
C ARG A 72 2.15 -1.76 -6.55
N MET A 73 1.94 -3.07 -6.47
CA MET A 73 2.91 -4.06 -6.97
C MET A 73 3.08 -3.97 -8.49
N GLU A 74 1.99 -3.81 -9.25
CA GLU A 74 2.04 -3.61 -10.70
C GLU A 74 2.81 -2.33 -11.08
N THR A 75 2.62 -1.25 -10.31
CA THR A 75 3.36 0.01 -10.51
C THR A 75 4.84 -0.17 -10.19
N GLU A 76 5.17 -0.82 -9.08
CA GLU A 76 6.56 -1.11 -8.70
C GLU A 76 7.27 -2.01 -9.74
N GLU A 77 6.58 -2.97 -10.35
CA GLU A 77 7.12 -3.79 -11.44
C GLU A 77 7.36 -2.98 -12.73
N ARG A 78 6.39 -2.14 -13.12
CA ARG A 78 6.52 -1.27 -14.29
C ARG A 78 7.66 -0.29 -14.12
N ASP A 79 7.75 0.37 -12.97
CA ASP A 79 8.77 1.37 -12.69
C ASP A 79 10.17 0.72 -12.57
N ALA A 80 10.25 -0.55 -12.11
CA ALA A 80 11.48 -1.33 -12.17
C ALA A 80 11.92 -1.67 -13.61
N THR A 81 10.98 -1.72 -14.56
CA THR A 81 11.25 -1.98 -15.99
C THR A 81 11.59 -0.69 -16.75
N SER A 82 11.07 0.47 -16.32
CA SER A 82 11.26 1.79 -16.95
C SER A 82 12.52 2.54 -16.45
N ARG A 83 13.51 1.82 -15.92
CA ARG A 83 14.66 2.44 -15.25
C ARG A 83 15.71 2.94 -16.24
N ALA A 84 16.44 3.98 -15.87
CA ALA A 84 17.53 4.52 -16.68
C ALA A 84 18.69 3.52 -16.75
N SER A 85 19.03 3.09 -17.96
CA SER A 85 20.11 2.14 -18.22
C SER A 85 21.47 2.82 -18.26
N PHE A 86 21.52 4.12 -18.57
CA PHE A 86 22.76 4.88 -18.69
C PHE A 86 22.75 6.12 -17.79
N LYS A 87 23.93 6.49 -17.29
CA LYS A 87 24.15 7.69 -16.48
C LYS A 87 25.43 8.39 -16.92
N CYS A 88 25.34 9.69 -17.11
CA CYS A 88 26.49 10.53 -17.41
C CYS A 88 27.24 10.88 -16.11
N PRO A 89 28.56 10.61 -15.98
CA PRO A 89 29.34 10.99 -14.80
C PRO A 89 29.59 12.50 -14.71
N GLY A 90 29.58 13.22 -15.85
CA GLY A 90 29.86 14.66 -15.90
C GLY A 90 28.68 15.53 -15.46
N CYS A 91 27.48 15.31 -16.03
CA CYS A 91 26.29 16.13 -15.75
C CYS A 91 25.20 15.40 -14.94
N PHE A 92 25.44 14.15 -14.53
CA PHE A 92 24.54 13.30 -13.74
C PHE A 92 23.16 13.02 -14.35
N LYS A 93 22.96 13.35 -15.63
CA LYS A 93 21.75 12.99 -16.36
C LYS A 93 21.70 11.48 -16.60
N THR A 94 20.49 10.97 -16.55
CA THR A 94 20.16 9.57 -16.72
C THR A 94 19.37 9.40 -18.00
N PHE A 95 19.61 8.29 -18.69
CA PHE A 95 19.01 7.97 -19.99
C PHE A 95 18.53 6.53 -20.00
N THR A 96 17.46 6.28 -20.75
CA THR A 96 16.87 4.93 -20.88
C THR A 96 17.37 4.22 -22.14
N ASP A 97 17.16 2.91 -22.24
CA ASP A 97 17.49 2.14 -23.46
C ASP A 97 16.86 2.71 -24.73
N LEU A 98 15.69 3.35 -24.60
CA LEU A 98 15.00 3.99 -25.72
C LEU A 98 15.74 5.19 -26.32
N GLU A 99 16.66 5.78 -25.56
CA GLU A 99 17.47 6.93 -25.96
C GLU A 99 18.87 6.51 -26.43
N ALA A 100 19.19 5.21 -26.41
CA ALA A 100 20.52 4.69 -26.76
C ALA A 100 20.96 5.10 -28.18
N ASP A 101 20.05 5.06 -29.15
CA ASP A 101 20.32 5.48 -30.54
C ASP A 101 20.77 6.95 -30.64
N GLN A 102 20.28 7.82 -29.74
CA GLN A 102 20.65 9.24 -29.72
C GLN A 102 21.97 9.50 -28.98
N LEU A 103 22.39 8.55 -28.14
CA LEU A 103 23.65 8.61 -27.40
C LEU A 103 24.81 8.02 -28.21
N PHE A 104 24.55 7.12 -29.16
CA PHE A 104 25.61 6.43 -29.89
C PHE A 104 26.31 7.33 -30.91
N ASP A 105 27.61 7.56 -30.71
CA ASP A 105 28.46 8.27 -31.66
C ASP A 105 29.14 7.28 -32.62
N TYR A 106 28.74 7.33 -33.89
CA TYR A 106 29.30 6.48 -34.95
C TYR A 106 30.78 6.73 -35.24
N ALA A 107 31.31 7.91 -34.89
CA ALA A 107 32.72 8.23 -35.14
C ALA A 107 33.64 7.60 -34.08
N SER A 108 33.24 7.61 -32.80
CA SER A 108 34.03 7.02 -31.71
C SER A 108 33.63 5.59 -31.36
N GLY A 109 32.43 5.15 -31.75
CA GLY A 109 31.87 3.84 -31.37
C GLY A 109 31.45 3.76 -29.90
N GLU A 110 31.22 4.90 -29.25
CA GLU A 110 30.92 5.02 -27.82
C GLU A 110 29.59 5.73 -27.59
N PHE A 111 28.95 5.49 -26.44
CA PHE A 111 27.78 6.26 -26.03
C PHE A 111 28.21 7.56 -25.35
N ARG A 112 27.78 8.70 -25.89
CA ARG A 112 28.10 10.06 -25.42
C ARG A 112 26.84 10.80 -25.01
N CYS A 113 26.95 11.57 -23.93
CA CYS A 113 25.87 12.38 -23.41
C CYS A 113 25.50 13.50 -24.37
N THR A 114 24.21 13.61 -24.72
CA THR A 114 23.67 14.66 -25.60
C THR A 114 23.82 16.09 -25.05
N TYR A 115 24.09 16.26 -23.76
CA TYR A 115 24.18 17.58 -23.12
C TYR A 115 25.61 18.07 -22.88
N CYS A 116 26.54 17.17 -22.54
CA CYS A 116 27.91 17.56 -22.19
C CYS A 116 29.00 16.82 -23.00
N GLY A 117 28.63 15.89 -23.89
CA GLY A 117 29.56 15.16 -24.75
C GLY A 117 30.44 14.10 -24.07
N GLU A 118 30.36 14.00 -22.75
CA GLU A 118 31.08 13.00 -21.93
C GLU A 118 30.51 11.59 -22.18
N CYS A 119 31.37 10.56 -22.10
CA CYS A 119 30.93 9.18 -22.24
C CYS A 119 29.97 8.80 -21.10
N VAL A 120 28.86 8.15 -21.44
CA VAL A 120 27.89 7.66 -20.45
C VAL A 120 28.25 6.25 -20.00
N GLU A 121 27.96 5.94 -18.74
CA GLU A 121 28.21 4.64 -18.12
C GLU A 121 26.91 3.92 -17.85
N GLU A 122 26.92 2.58 -17.84
CA GLU A 122 25.76 1.81 -17.41
C GLU A 122 25.45 2.05 -15.93
N ASP A 123 24.20 2.39 -15.62
CA ASP A 123 23.77 2.54 -14.24
C ASP A 123 23.56 1.16 -13.61
N GLN A 124 24.61 0.57 -13.03
CA GLN A 124 24.51 -0.74 -12.34
C GLN A 124 23.57 -0.71 -11.13
N SER A 125 23.29 0.49 -10.58
CA SER A 125 22.29 0.63 -9.52
C SER A 125 20.88 0.43 -10.07
N ALA A 126 20.69 0.60 -11.39
CA ALA A 126 19.45 0.50 -12.16
C ALA A 126 18.99 -0.92 -12.50
N LEU A 127 19.80 -1.95 -12.25
CA LEU A 127 19.41 -3.32 -12.57
C LEU A 127 18.11 -3.72 -11.84
N PRO A 128 17.15 -4.36 -12.53
CA PRO A 128 15.95 -4.90 -11.89
C PRO A 128 16.39 -5.87 -10.80
N LYS A 129 16.03 -5.59 -9.54
CA LYS A 129 16.14 -6.60 -8.50
C LYS A 129 15.27 -7.77 -8.96
N LYS A 130 15.87 -8.95 -9.20
CA LYS A 130 15.16 -10.20 -9.56
C LYS A 130 13.94 -10.50 -8.67
N ASP A 131 13.87 -9.89 -7.49
CA ASP A 131 12.80 -10.04 -6.51
C ASP A 131 11.43 -9.46 -6.92
N SER A 132 11.33 -8.46 -7.79
CA SER A 132 10.03 -7.80 -8.06
C SER A 132 9.00 -8.75 -8.70
N ARG A 133 9.41 -9.53 -9.70
CA ARG A 133 8.55 -10.50 -10.39
C ARG A 133 8.17 -11.69 -9.48
N LEU A 134 9.07 -12.10 -8.60
CA LEU A 134 8.79 -13.14 -7.60
C LEU A 134 7.79 -12.66 -6.54
N LEU A 135 7.80 -11.37 -6.21
CA LEU A 135 6.91 -10.78 -5.21
C LEU A 135 5.45 -10.81 -5.66
N LEU A 136 5.18 -10.47 -6.93
CA LEU A 136 3.82 -10.49 -7.49
C LEU A 136 3.25 -11.92 -7.57
N ALA A 137 4.09 -12.89 -7.98
CA ALA A 137 3.69 -14.30 -8.00
C ALA A 137 3.32 -14.80 -6.60
N LYS A 138 4.16 -14.52 -5.59
CA LYS A 138 3.87 -14.86 -4.17
C LYS A 138 2.62 -14.18 -3.64
N PHE A 139 2.39 -12.91 -4.00
CA PHE A 139 1.20 -12.17 -3.60
C PHE A 139 -0.08 -12.83 -4.13
N ASN A 140 -0.10 -13.21 -5.41
CA ASN A 140 -1.25 -13.89 -6.01
C ASN A 140 -1.51 -15.25 -5.34
N GLU A 141 -0.46 -16.04 -5.11
CA GLU A 141 -0.57 -17.34 -4.44
C GLU A 141 -1.13 -17.22 -3.03
N GLN A 142 -0.64 -16.25 -2.24
CA GLN A 142 -1.08 -16.07 -0.86
C GLN A 142 -2.50 -15.50 -0.72
N LEU A 143 -2.95 -14.71 -1.70
CA LEU A 143 -4.25 -14.04 -1.64
C LEU A 143 -5.37 -14.75 -2.37
N GLU A 144 -5.07 -15.76 -3.17
CA GLU A 144 -6.07 -16.58 -3.85
C GLU A 144 -7.22 -17.03 -2.93
N PRO A 145 -6.98 -17.55 -1.70
CA PRO A 145 -8.06 -17.95 -0.82
C PRO A 145 -8.99 -16.79 -0.43
N LEU A 146 -8.44 -15.59 -0.25
CA LEU A 146 -9.23 -14.40 0.07
C LEU A 146 -10.04 -13.92 -1.13
N PHE A 147 -9.50 -13.99 -2.34
CA PHE A 147 -10.23 -13.63 -3.55
C PHE A 147 -11.40 -14.57 -3.83
N ILE A 148 -11.24 -15.88 -3.57
CA ILE A 148 -12.32 -16.86 -3.67
C ILE A 148 -13.47 -16.50 -2.71
N LEU A 149 -13.15 -16.29 -1.44
CA LEU A 149 -14.15 -15.93 -0.42
C LEU A 149 -14.86 -14.61 -0.74
N LEU A 150 -14.15 -13.61 -1.26
CA LEU A 150 -14.72 -12.31 -1.64
C LEU A 150 -15.56 -12.36 -2.92
N ARG A 151 -15.46 -13.44 -3.71
CA ARG A 151 -16.28 -13.69 -4.91
C ARG A 151 -17.62 -14.33 -4.57
N GLU A 152 -17.67 -15.12 -3.51
CA GLU A 152 -18.89 -15.77 -3.01
C GLU A 152 -19.82 -14.80 -2.25
N VAL A 153 -19.35 -13.58 -1.93
CA VAL A 153 -20.04 -12.53 -1.17
C VAL A 153 -20.23 -11.25 -1.99
#